data_AF-A0AAI9YIA5-F1
#
_entry.id   AF-A0AAI9YIA5-F1
#
_cell.length_a   1.000
_cell.length_b   1.000
_cell.length_c   1.000
_cell.angle_alpha   90.00
_cell.angle_beta   90.00
_cell.angle_gamma   90.00
#
_symmetry.space_group_name_H-M   'P 1'
#
loop_
_entity.id
_entity.type
_entity.pdbx_description
1 polymer ?
#
loop_
_entity_poly.entity_id
_entity_poly.type
_entity_poly.pdbx_seq_one_letter_code
_entity_poly.pdbx_strand_id
1 'polypeptide(L)'
;MAPYPKSFAKPGERFIYAPPSTPFQHLTDEEAKNFVERGWLRVENAIDPDVIQRWMKDLWVRCGYDAGDKSTWAQEYLHLPFHRQLRYEKFAPKAFDKITHIIGGVGAWDDERER
;
A
#
# COMPACT_ATOMS: atom_id res chain seq x y z
N MET A 1 21.85 11.09 -11.38
CA MET A 1 20.76 10.12 -11.20
C MET A 1 20.77 9.23 -12.44
N ALA A 2 21.43 8.07 -12.37
CA ALA A 2 21.51 7.19 -13.54
C ALA A 2 20.12 6.57 -13.77
N PRO A 3 19.53 6.68 -14.97
CA PRO A 3 18.28 5.99 -15.27
C PRO A 3 18.50 4.48 -15.09
N TYR A 4 17.47 3.79 -14.60
CA TYR A 4 17.47 2.33 -14.58
C TYR A 4 17.85 1.81 -15.97
N PRO A 5 18.87 0.93 -16.10
CA PRO A 5 19.17 0.34 -17.39
C PRO A 5 17.94 -0.47 -17.82
N LYS A 6 17.30 -0.07 -18.92
CA LYS A 6 16.34 -0.92 -19.62
C LYS A 6 17.14 -2.15 -20.10
N SER A 7 17.12 -3.25 -19.36
CA SER A 7 17.87 -4.44 -19.81
C SER A 7 17.08 -5.21 -20.85
N PHE A 8 17.73 -5.32 -22.00
CA PHE A 8 17.51 -6.21 -23.13
C PHE A 8 17.59 -7.69 -22.70
N ALA A 9 16.51 -8.28 -22.19
CA ALA A 9 16.46 -9.74 -22.06
C ALA A 9 16.35 -10.35 -23.47
N LYS A 10 17.29 -11.22 -23.85
CA LYS A 10 17.23 -11.95 -25.13
C LYS A 10 16.15 -13.03 -25.05
N PRO A 11 15.47 -13.37 -26.16
CA PRO A 11 14.46 -14.43 -26.16
C PRO A 11 15.07 -15.77 -25.69
N GLY A 12 14.53 -16.34 -24.60
CA GLY A 12 14.92 -17.65 -24.05
C GLY A 12 15.66 -17.63 -22.72
N GLU A 13 16.06 -16.45 -22.22
CA GLU A 13 16.74 -16.33 -20.92
C GLU A 13 15.73 -16.15 -19.78
N ARG A 14 15.81 -16.97 -18.73
CA ARG A 14 14.98 -16.77 -17.54
C ARG A 14 15.41 -15.47 -16.86
N PHE A 15 14.45 -14.63 -16.52
CA PHE A 15 14.66 -13.39 -15.78
C PHE A 15 15.22 -13.73 -14.40
N ILE A 16 16.54 -13.63 -14.22
CA ILE A 16 17.15 -13.70 -12.89
C ILE A 16 17.17 -12.26 -12.38
N TYR A 17 16.26 -11.95 -11.44
CA TYR A 17 16.32 -10.69 -10.70
C TYR A 17 17.62 -10.70 -9.89
N ALA A 18 18.65 -10.01 -10.38
CA ALA A 18 19.79 -9.65 -9.55
C ALA A 18 19.35 -8.47 -8.68
N PRO A 19 19.36 -8.58 -7.33
CA PRO A 19 19.02 -7.47 -6.49
C PRO A 19 19.97 -6.29 -6.80
N PRO A 20 19.46 -5.04 -6.78
CA PRO A 20 20.30 -3.88 -7.03
C PRO A 20 21.47 -3.85 -6.04
N SER A 21 22.65 -3.48 -6.50
CA SER A 21 23.87 -3.34 -5.68
C SER A 21 23.82 -2.18 -4.67
N THR A 22 22.74 -1.41 -4.67
CA THR A 22 22.48 -0.31 -3.73
C THR A 22 21.62 -0.85 -2.60
N PRO A 23 21.97 -0.58 -1.32
CA PRO A 23 21.18 -1.05 -0.20
C PRO A 23 19.74 -0.54 -0.32
N PHE A 24 18.79 -1.44 -0.06
CA PHE A 24 17.40 -1.09 -0.08
C PHE A 24 17.13 -0.01 1.00
N GLN A 25 16.67 1.17 0.60
CA GLN A 25 16.50 2.29 1.55
C GLN A 25 15.37 2.05 2.56
N HIS A 26 14.29 1.40 2.13
CA HIS A 26 13.07 1.21 2.92
C HIS A 26 12.63 -0.25 3.08
N LEU A 27 13.18 -1.16 2.27
CA LEU A 27 12.90 -2.60 2.32
C LEU A 27 14.08 -3.32 2.95
N THR A 28 13.82 -4.38 3.70
CA THR A 28 14.88 -5.35 4.00
C THR A 28 15.04 -6.33 2.85
N ASP A 29 16.17 -7.02 2.78
CA ASP A 29 16.38 -8.08 1.77
C ASP A 29 15.32 -9.18 1.86
N GLU A 30 14.88 -9.52 3.08
CA GLU A 30 13.83 -10.50 3.32
C GLU A 30 12.47 -10.02 2.81
N GLU A 31 12.12 -8.75 3.04
CA GLU A 31 10.90 -8.17 2.50
C GLU A 31 10.94 -8.14 0.97
N ALA A 32 12.04 -7.70 0.37
CA ALA A 32 12.20 -7.68 -1.08
C ALA A 32 12.04 -9.09 -1.66
N LYS A 33 12.69 -10.09 -1.06
CA LYS A 33 12.55 -11.49 -1.45
C LYS A 33 11.11 -11.99 -1.29
N ASN A 34 10.47 -11.72 -0.15
CA ASN A 34 9.09 -12.13 0.10
C ASN A 34 8.11 -11.50 -0.90
N PHE A 35 8.33 -10.24 -1.27
CA PHE A 35 7.52 -9.58 -2.28
C PHE A 35 7.70 -10.22 -3.66
N VAL A 36 8.93 -10.52 -4.08
CA VAL A 36 9.19 -11.22 -5.34
C VAL A 36 8.59 -12.62 -5.36
N GLU A 37 8.66 -13.35 -4.25
CA GLU A 37 8.17 -14.73 -4.17
C GLU A 37 6.65 -14.84 -4.00
N ARG A 38 6.02 -13.92 -3.25
CA ARG A 38 4.61 -14.02 -2.83
C ARG A 38 3.71 -12.93 -3.39
N GLY A 39 4.28 -11.84 -3.92
CA GLY A 39 3.54 -10.70 -4.45
C GLY A 39 2.93 -9.76 -3.40
N TRP A 40 3.28 -9.89 -2.12
CA TRP A 40 2.75 -9.04 -1.05
C TRP A 40 3.76 -8.76 0.06
N LEU A 41 3.50 -7.71 0.84
CA LEU A 41 4.23 -7.35 2.06
C LEU A 41 3.26 -7.13 3.22
N ARG A 42 3.61 -7.63 4.40
CA ARG A 42 2.95 -7.26 5.66
C ARG A 42 3.77 -6.19 6.35
N VAL A 43 3.20 -5.01 6.50
CA VAL A 43 3.84 -3.90 7.21
C VAL A 43 3.11 -3.71 8.52
N GLU A 44 3.75 -4.09 9.61
CA GLU A 44 3.15 -3.98 10.94
C GLU A 44 3.10 -2.53 11.41
N ASN A 45 2.01 -2.16 12.08
CA ASN A 45 1.80 -0.82 12.64
C ASN A 45 2.05 0.27 11.58
N ALA A 46 1.54 0.03 10.37
CA ALA A 46 1.71 0.94 9.23
C ALA A 46 0.81 2.17 9.33
N ILE A 47 -0.39 2.01 9.90
CA ILE A 47 -1.41 3.06 10.05
C ILE A 47 -1.35 3.58 11.48
N ASP A 48 -1.41 4.90 11.62
CA ASP A 48 -1.51 5.57 12.92
C ASP A 48 -2.81 5.17 13.64
N PRO A 49 -2.75 4.66 14.89
CA PRO A 49 -3.93 4.34 15.67
C PRO A 49 -4.94 5.49 15.82
N ASP A 50 -4.48 6.75 15.85
CA ASP A 50 -5.37 7.92 15.95
C ASP A 50 -6.16 8.13 14.67
N VAL A 51 -5.57 7.83 13.51
CA VAL A 51 -6.26 7.82 12.22
C VAL A 51 -7.32 6.71 12.21
N ILE A 52 -6.99 5.51 12.69
CA ILE A 52 -7.95 4.40 12.80
C ILE A 52 -9.13 4.82 13.68
N GLN A 53 -8.87 5.31 14.90
CA GLN A 53 -9.91 5.73 15.83
C GLN A 53 -10.82 6.81 15.21
N ARG A 54 -10.20 7.82 14.59
CA ARG A 54 -10.95 8.90 13.93
C ARG A 54 -11.84 8.36 12.81
N TRP A 55 -11.35 7.42 11.99
CA TRP A 55 -12.10 6.83 10.89
C TRP A 55 -13.21 5.86 11.32
N MET A 56 -12.99 5.17 12.44
CA MET A 56 -13.95 4.19 12.96
C MET A 56 -15.05 4.82 13.82
N LYS A 57 -14.83 6.02 14.38
CA LYS A 57 -15.74 6.71 15.31
C LYS A 57 -17.20 6.78 14.83
N ASP A 58 -17.40 7.03 13.54
CA ASP A 58 -18.69 7.28 12.90
C ASP A 58 -19.07 6.20 11.89
N LEU A 59 -18.30 5.10 11.79
CA LEU A 59 -18.55 4.03 10.82
C LEU A 59 -19.96 3.43 10.97
N TRP A 60 -20.31 2.98 12.18
CA TRP A 60 -21.58 2.29 12.45
C TRP A 60 -22.80 3.17 12.17
N VAL A 61 -22.74 4.44 12.60
CA VAL A 61 -23.77 5.44 12.31
C VAL A 61 -23.91 5.66 10.81
N ARG A 62 -22.79 5.73 10.07
CA ARG A 62 -22.80 5.89 8.61
C ARG A 62 -23.33 4.67 7.88
N CYS A 63 -23.11 3.47 8.42
CA CYS A 63 -23.67 2.24 7.90
C CYS A 63 -25.14 2.03 8.26
N GLY A 64 -25.65 2.75 9.27
CA GLY A 64 -26.98 2.49 9.84
C GLY A 64 -27.06 1.17 10.62
N TYR A 65 -25.92 0.69 11.13
CA TYR A 65 -25.78 -0.62 11.79
C TYR A 65 -25.34 -0.45 13.25
N ASP A 66 -25.58 -1.48 14.06
CA ASP A 66 -25.07 -1.60 15.42
C ASP A 66 -23.86 -2.55 15.44
N ALA A 67 -22.75 -2.11 16.03
CA ALA A 67 -21.55 -2.92 16.19
C ALA A 67 -21.77 -4.19 17.04
N GLY A 68 -22.68 -4.11 18.02
CA GLY A 68 -23.01 -5.18 18.95
C GLY A 68 -24.08 -6.14 18.44
N ASP A 69 -24.86 -5.74 17.42
CA ASP A 69 -25.93 -6.56 16.85
C ASP A 69 -25.72 -6.81 15.36
N LYS A 70 -25.17 -7.98 15.06
CA LYS A 70 -24.92 -8.44 13.68
C LYS A 70 -26.20 -8.65 12.87
N SER A 71 -27.37 -8.77 13.49
CA SER A 71 -28.64 -8.88 12.76
C SER A 71 -28.98 -7.59 12.01
N THR A 72 -28.42 -6.45 12.46
CA THR A 72 -28.56 -5.17 11.77
C THR A 72 -27.71 -5.07 10.51
N TRP A 73 -26.71 -5.94 10.31
CA TRP A 73 -25.76 -5.88 9.19
C TRP A 73 -26.40 -6.46 7.93
N ALA A 74 -27.18 -5.64 7.22
CA ALA A 74 -28.04 -6.09 6.15
C ALA A 74 -27.33 -6.40 4.81
N GLN A 75 -26.08 -5.96 4.64
CA GLN A 75 -25.36 -6.06 3.35
C GLN A 75 -23.93 -6.58 3.55
N GLU A 76 -23.48 -7.43 2.62
CA GLU A 76 -22.10 -7.92 2.56
C GLU A 76 -21.12 -6.82 2.12
N TYR A 77 -21.57 -5.93 1.23
CA TYR A 77 -20.78 -4.82 0.70
C TYR A 77 -21.59 -3.52 0.71
N LEU A 78 -21.00 -2.45 1.23
CA LEU A 78 -21.62 -1.13 1.34
C LEU A 78 -20.74 -0.08 0.66
N HIS A 79 -21.31 0.65 -0.29
CA HIS A 79 -20.64 1.80 -0.89
C HIS A 79 -20.91 3.06 -0.05
N LEU A 80 -19.91 3.45 0.75
CA LEU A 80 -20.00 4.63 1.62
C LEU A 80 -19.59 5.90 0.86
N PRO A 81 -20.38 6.99 0.92
CA PRO A 81 -19.98 8.28 0.36
C PRO A 81 -18.67 8.78 0.97
N PHE A 82 -17.81 9.36 0.11
CA PHE A 82 -16.59 10.01 0.55
C PHE A 82 -16.91 11.22 1.42
N HIS A 83 -16.17 11.38 2.52
CA HIS A 83 -16.39 12.48 3.45
C HIS A 83 -15.10 13.05 4.06
N ARG A 84 -13.99 12.30 3.95
CA ARG A 84 -12.66 12.72 4.38
C ARG A 84 -11.60 12.00 3.57
N GLN A 85 -10.47 12.66 3.38
CA GLN A 85 -9.35 12.15 2.63
C GLN A 85 -8.05 12.42 3.39
N LEU A 86 -7.08 11.54 3.20
CA LEU A 86 -5.73 11.70 3.70
C LEU A 86 -4.74 11.22 2.63
N ARG A 87 -3.61 11.93 2.50
CA ARG A 87 -2.51 11.53 1.61
C ARG A 87 -1.88 10.22 2.09
N TYR A 88 -1.43 9.37 1.17
CA TYR A 88 -0.90 8.05 1.53
C TYR A 88 0.34 8.16 2.43
N GLU A 89 1.22 9.13 2.18
CA GLU A 89 2.39 9.39 3.03
C GLU A 89 2.04 9.85 4.45
N LYS A 90 0.81 10.34 4.67
CA LYS A 90 0.30 10.72 6.00
C LYS A 90 -0.54 9.62 6.64
N PHE A 91 -1.25 8.84 5.84
CA PHE A 91 -2.12 7.76 6.29
C PHE A 91 -1.33 6.55 6.77
N ALA A 92 -0.31 6.14 6.01
CA ALA A 92 0.48 4.95 6.29
C ALA A 92 1.95 5.13 5.88
N PRO A 93 2.72 6.00 6.54
CA PRO A 93 4.05 6.42 6.09
C PRO A 93 5.01 5.25 5.83
N LYS A 94 5.06 4.26 6.73
CA LYS A 94 5.94 3.09 6.57
C LYS A 94 5.58 2.24 5.35
N ALA A 95 4.28 2.04 5.12
CA ALA A 95 3.81 1.28 3.96
C ALA A 95 4.05 2.07 2.67
N PHE A 96 3.81 3.39 2.70
CA PHE A 96 4.08 4.30 1.59
C PHE A 96 5.54 4.26 1.16
N ASP A 97 6.49 4.33 2.08
CA ASP A 97 7.92 4.26 1.79
C ASP A 97 8.31 2.93 1.12
N LYS A 98 7.80 1.81 1.66
CA LYS A 98 8.07 0.46 1.13
C LYS A 98 7.50 0.26 -0.27
N ILE A 99 6.25 0.65 -0.51
CA ILE A 99 5.65 0.50 -1.85
C ILE A 99 6.28 1.49 -2.84
N THR A 100 6.61 2.72 -2.42
CA THR A 100 7.33 3.70 -3.24
C THR A 100 8.66 3.14 -3.72
N HIS A 101 9.35 2.40 -2.86
CA HIS A 101 10.57 1.73 -3.22
C HIS A 101 10.34 0.60 -4.25
N ILE A 102 9.31 -0.25 -4.05
CA ILE A 102 8.95 -1.31 -5.00
C ILE A 102 8.67 -0.74 -6.39
N ILE A 103 7.92 0.36 -6.48
CA ILE A 103 7.49 0.93 -7.77
C ILE A 103 8.56 1.78 -8.46
N GLY A 104 9.75 1.91 -7.88
CA GLY A 104 10.88 2.61 -8.50
C GLY A 104 11.03 4.09 -8.11
N GLY A 105 10.39 4.52 -7.02
CA GLY A 105 10.56 5.84 -6.43
C GLY A 105 9.35 6.75 -6.56
N VAL A 106 9.47 7.97 -6.00
CA VAL A 106 8.34 8.91 -5.87
C VAL A 106 7.75 9.36 -7.20
N GLY A 107 8.53 9.39 -8.28
CA GLY A 107 8.05 9.78 -9.61
C GLY A 107 7.09 8.80 -10.28
N ALA A 108 6.86 7.63 -9.67
CA ALA A 108 5.83 6.69 -10.11
C ALA A 108 4.43 7.06 -9.58
N TRP A 109 4.33 7.96 -8.61
CA TRP A 109 3.05 8.48 -8.14
C TRP A 109 2.58 9.62 -9.03
N ASP A 110 1.28 9.61 -9.34
CA ASP A 110 0.63 10.79 -9.92
C ASP A 110 0.35 11.82 -8.82
N ASP A 111 0.58 13.10 -9.13
CA ASP A 111 0.27 14.20 -8.23
C ASP A 111 -1.25 14.39 -8.09
N GLU A 112 -2.00 14.11 -9.16
CA GLU A 112 -3.46 14.15 -9.21
C GLU A 112 -4.05 12.77 -8.92
N ARG A 113 -4.86 12.68 -7.87
CA ARG A 113 -5.40 11.40 -7.37
C ARG A 113 -6.66 10.94 -8.10
N GLU A 114 -7.42 11.87 -8.69
CA GLU A 114 -8.71 11.59 -9.32
C GLU A 114 -8.71 12.02 -10.79
N ARG A 115 -9.08 11.08 -11.66
CA ARG A 115 -9.68 11.32 -12.97
C ARG A 115 -11.10 10.76 -12.95
#